data_AF-A0A409WWD5-F1
#
_entry.id   AF-A0A409WWD5-F1
#
_cell.length_a   1.000
_cell.length_b   1.000
_cell.length_c   1.000
_cell.angle_alpha   90.00
_cell.angle_beta   90.00
_cell.angle_gamma   90.00
#
_symmetry.space_group_name_H-M   'P 1'
#
loop_
_entity.id
_entity.type
_entity.pdbx_description
1 polymer ?
#
loop_
_entity_poly.entity_id
_entity_poly.type
_entity_poly.pdbx_seq_one_letter_code
_entity_poly.pdbx_strand_id
1 'polypeptide(L)'
;MLGGDLSRSYEYWSSIFRATLLEGELWVVTVDNEGKEEIVSCAVWYAPGRALFATEAQRALGYDDYVNGCSRETKNWLEKTYPSHMKEFVGRLFTPEAYKGRKSGSFAGLATTSSVNNMGFKIQGSATVPSSIDGITIHVDAFTKRP
;
A
#
# COMPACT_ATOMS: atom_id res chain seq x y z
N MET A 1 -11.39 -5.69 -0.92
CA MET A 1 -10.58 -5.79 0.32
C MET A 1 -11.36 -5.34 1.55
N LEU A 2 -12.27 -4.35 1.43
CA LEU A 2 -13.10 -3.82 2.54
C LEU A 2 -14.43 -4.55 2.82
N GLY A 3 -14.72 -5.67 2.15
CA GLY A 3 -15.98 -6.41 2.36
C GLY A 3 -17.27 -5.63 2.04
N GLY A 4 -17.18 -4.54 1.28
CA GLY A 4 -18.31 -3.65 1.00
C GLY A 4 -18.55 -2.57 2.06
N ASP A 5 -17.75 -2.52 3.13
CA ASP A 5 -17.88 -1.57 4.22
C ASP A 5 -16.79 -0.47 4.16
N LEU A 6 -17.16 0.68 3.61
CA LEU A 6 -16.25 1.82 3.48
C LEU A 6 -15.92 2.51 4.81
N SER A 7 -16.72 2.32 5.85
CA SER A 7 -16.48 2.94 7.17
C SER A 7 -15.16 2.45 7.79
N ARG A 8 -14.69 1.27 7.36
CA ARG A 8 -13.47 0.62 7.82
C ARG A 8 -12.25 0.90 6.96
N SER A 9 -12.39 1.73 5.93
CA SER A 9 -11.30 2.06 5.00
C SER A 9 -10.08 2.61 5.74
N TYR A 10 -10.27 3.48 6.74
CA TYR A 10 -9.18 4.03 7.52
C TYR A 10 -8.39 2.96 8.29
N GLU A 11 -9.07 2.05 8.98
CA GLU A 11 -8.44 0.94 9.71
C GLU A 11 -7.61 0.07 8.77
N TYR A 12 -8.19 -0.28 7.62
CA TYR A 12 -7.53 -1.12 6.64
C TYR A 12 -6.29 -0.45 6.04
N TRP A 13 -6.41 0.79 5.53
CA TRP A 13 -5.29 1.49 4.91
C TRP A 13 -4.19 1.83 5.92
N SER A 14 -4.55 2.24 7.13
CA SER A 14 -3.56 2.50 8.18
C SER A 14 -2.78 1.24 8.56
N SER A 15 -3.42 0.07 8.60
CA SER A 15 -2.73 -1.21 8.84
C SER A 15 -1.69 -1.51 7.75
N ILE A 16 -2.02 -1.24 6.47
CA ILE A 16 -1.12 -1.44 5.33
C ILE A 16 0.10 -0.53 5.45
N PHE A 17 -0.10 0.76 5.72
CA PHE A 17 1.00 1.71 5.83
C PHE A 17 1.89 1.41 7.02
N ARG A 18 1.33 1.07 8.18
CA ARG A 18 2.11 0.69 9.37
C ARG A 18 2.94 -0.56 9.14
N ALA A 19 2.36 -1.61 8.55
CA ALA A 19 3.10 -2.82 8.18
C ALA A 19 4.21 -2.53 7.16
N THR A 20 3.93 -1.67 6.18
CA THR A 20 4.91 -1.26 5.16
C THR A 20 6.06 -0.50 5.79
N LEU A 21 5.79 0.42 6.71
CA LEU A 21 6.86 1.17 7.40
C LEU A 21 7.69 0.30 8.35
N LEU A 22 7.24 -0.91 8.70
CA LEU A 22 8.01 -1.84 9.52
C LEU A 22 9.10 -2.55 8.69
N GLU A 23 8.77 -3.04 7.50
CA GLU A 23 9.63 -3.99 6.76
C GLU A 23 9.72 -3.72 5.24
N GLY A 24 9.12 -2.64 4.75
CA GLY A 24 9.07 -2.22 3.36
C GLY A 24 9.32 -0.71 3.18
N GLU A 25 8.85 -0.17 2.07
CA GLU A 25 9.01 1.23 1.67
C GLU A 25 7.65 1.82 1.31
N LEU A 26 7.35 2.99 1.87
CA LEU A 26 6.16 3.76 1.51
C LEU A 26 6.59 4.94 0.65
N TRP A 27 6.09 4.98 -0.57
CA TRP A 27 6.26 6.07 -1.53
C TRP A 27 4.98 6.89 -1.59
N VAL A 28 5.07 8.20 -1.61
CA VAL A 28 3.90 9.09 -1.69
C VAL A 28 4.15 10.08 -2.80
N VAL A 29 3.12 10.33 -3.59
CA VAL A 29 3.12 11.34 -4.63
C VAL A 29 2.35 12.54 -4.11
N THR A 30 3.00 13.70 -4.09
CA THR A 30 2.35 14.97 -3.78
C THR A 30 2.36 15.90 -4.99
N VAL A 31 1.38 16.79 -5.03
CA VAL A 31 1.33 17.90 -5.98
C VAL A 31 1.22 19.20 -5.20
N ASP A 32 1.87 20.25 -5.70
CA ASP A 32 1.59 21.62 -5.25
C ASP A 32 0.28 22.07 -5.90
N ASN A 33 -0.71 22.38 -5.06
CA ASN A 33 -1.97 22.98 -5.45
C ASN A 33 -2.10 24.35 -4.75
N GLU A 34 -1.73 25.42 -5.45
CA GLU A 34 -1.78 26.80 -4.95
C GLU A 34 -1.01 27.01 -3.63
N GLY A 35 0.19 26.42 -3.52
CA GLY A 35 1.04 26.51 -2.33
C GLY A 35 0.65 25.55 -1.20
N LYS A 36 -0.26 24.60 -1.47
CA LYS A 36 -0.58 23.49 -0.57
C LYS A 36 -0.09 22.18 -1.16
N GLU A 37 0.71 21.45 -0.39
CA GLU A 37 1.11 20.10 -0.75
C GLU A 37 -0.06 19.14 -0.52
N GLU A 38 -0.53 18.48 -1.59
CA GLU A 38 -1.61 17.51 -1.56
C GLU A 38 -1.12 16.12 -1.95
N ILE A 39 -1.38 15.12 -1.10
CA ILE A 39 -1.12 13.71 -1.42
C ILE A 39 -2.15 13.22 -2.44
N VAL A 40 -1.68 12.83 -3.62
CA VAL A 40 -2.53 12.33 -4.71
C VAL A 40 -2.38 10.82 -4.93
N SER A 41 -1.27 10.23 -4.46
CA SER A 41 -1.08 8.79 -4.53
C SER A 41 -0.13 8.27 -3.46
N CYS A 42 -0.31 7.01 -3.06
CA CYS A 42 0.66 6.28 -2.23
C CYS A 42 1.00 4.95 -2.90
N ALA A 43 2.23 4.48 -2.72
CA ALA A 43 2.68 3.17 -3.16
C ALA A 43 3.43 2.47 -2.04
N VAL A 44 3.08 1.22 -1.77
CA VAL A 44 3.85 0.37 -0.86
C VAL A 44 4.74 -0.56 -1.65
N TRP A 45 5.96 -0.78 -1.17
CA TRP A 45 6.93 -1.69 -1.78
C TRP A 45 7.57 -2.58 -0.72
N TYR A 46 7.86 -3.82 -1.07
CA TYR A 46 8.58 -4.76 -0.22
C TYR A 46 9.69 -5.41 -1.03
N ALA A 47 10.89 -5.55 -0.49
CA ALA A 47 11.97 -6.24 -1.19
C ALA A 47 11.62 -7.72 -1.47
N PRO A 48 12.25 -8.38 -2.48
CA PRO A 48 12.06 -9.80 -2.73
C PRO A 48 12.23 -10.65 -1.48
N GLY A 49 11.34 -11.63 -1.29
CA GLY A 49 11.30 -12.47 -0.09
C GLY A 49 10.55 -11.86 1.09
N ARG A 50 10.06 -10.61 0.97
CA ARG A 50 9.14 -9.98 1.92
C ARG A 50 7.79 -9.73 1.27
N ALA A 51 6.74 -9.78 2.07
CA ALA A 51 5.38 -9.49 1.65
C ALA A 51 4.60 -8.81 2.76
N LEU A 52 3.56 -8.08 2.37
CA LEU A 52 2.61 -7.44 3.26
C LEU A 52 1.85 -8.49 4.09
N PHE A 53 1.77 -8.26 5.41
CA PHE A 53 1.13 -9.11 6.41
C PHE A 53 1.68 -10.54 6.53
N ALA A 54 2.91 -10.78 6.05
CA ALA A 54 3.56 -12.08 6.10
C ALA A 54 3.94 -12.50 7.52
N THR A 55 4.34 -11.54 8.37
CA THR A 55 4.77 -11.79 9.74
C THR A 55 3.67 -11.42 10.74
N GLU A 56 3.68 -12.07 11.91
CA GLU A 56 2.80 -11.70 13.03
C GLU A 56 3.04 -10.25 13.46
N ALA A 57 4.31 -9.81 13.49
CA ALA A 57 4.67 -8.43 13.83
C ALA A 57 4.03 -7.41 12.88
N GLN A 58 3.97 -7.68 11.58
CA GLN A 58 3.27 -6.81 10.63
C GLN A 58 1.75 -6.81 10.87
N ARG A 59 1.14 -7.98 11.13
CA ARG A 59 -0.31 -8.10 11.32
C ARG A 59 -0.82 -7.44 12.60
N ALA A 60 -0.02 -7.53 13.68
CA ALA A 60 -0.28 -6.89 14.96
C ALA A 60 -0.36 -5.35 14.88
N LEU A 61 0.08 -4.73 13.77
CA LEU A 61 -0.02 -3.28 13.55
C LEU A 61 -1.41 -2.81 13.06
N GLY A 62 -2.45 -3.61 13.32
CA GLY A 62 -3.85 -3.27 13.11
C GLY A 62 -4.58 -4.11 12.07
N TYR A 63 -3.88 -5.01 11.35
CA TYR A 63 -4.54 -5.89 10.39
C TYR A 63 -5.38 -6.97 11.09
N ASP A 64 -4.87 -7.55 12.18
CA ASP A 64 -5.64 -8.54 12.93
C ASP A 64 -6.91 -7.92 13.55
N ASP A 65 -6.84 -6.68 14.05
CA ASP A 65 -8.00 -5.93 14.56
C ASP A 65 -9.04 -5.68 13.45
N TYR A 66 -8.57 -5.25 12.27
CA TYR A 66 -9.40 -5.07 11.09
C TYR A 66 -10.10 -6.37 10.70
N VAL A 67 -9.33 -7.46 10.52
CA VAL A 67 -9.86 -8.77 10.14
C VAL A 67 -10.86 -9.26 11.19
N ASN A 68 -10.54 -9.14 12.48
CA ASN A 68 -11.40 -9.60 13.57
C ASN A 68 -12.77 -8.92 13.56
N GLY A 69 -12.82 -7.63 13.19
CA GLY A 69 -14.07 -6.91 13.06
C GLY A 69 -14.85 -7.20 11.77
N CYS A 70 -14.25 -7.82 10.75
CA CYS A 70 -14.93 -8.13 9.50
C CYS A 70 -16.03 -9.20 9.67
N SER A 71 -17.03 -9.15 8.78
CA SER A 71 -18.03 -10.21 8.65
C SER A 71 -17.39 -11.57 8.34
N ARG A 72 -18.07 -12.66 8.68
CA ARG A 72 -17.58 -14.01 8.37
C ARG A 72 -17.37 -14.23 6.88
N GLU A 73 -18.22 -13.64 6.04
CA GLU A 73 -18.06 -13.66 4.59
C GLU A 73 -16.76 -12.98 4.14
N THR A 74 -16.49 -11.78 4.67
CA THR A 74 -15.27 -11.04 4.35
C THR A 74 -14.02 -11.77 4.84
N LYS A 75 -14.04 -12.36 6.03
CA LYS A 75 -12.94 -13.20 6.52
C LYS A 75 -12.67 -14.38 5.59
N ASN A 76 -13.71 -15.11 5.20
CA ASN A 76 -13.59 -16.24 4.26
C ASN A 76 -13.06 -15.80 2.89
N TRP A 77 -13.48 -14.62 2.41
CA TRP A 77 -12.93 -14.01 1.20
C TRP A 77 -11.43 -13.75 1.33
N LEU A 78 -10.99 -13.08 2.40
CA LEU A 78 -9.58 -12.70 2.63
C LEU A 78 -8.67 -13.91 2.82
N GLU A 79 -9.12 -14.93 3.55
CA GLU A 79 -8.31 -16.10 3.92
C GLU A 79 -8.26 -17.19 2.85
N LYS A 80 -9.34 -17.35 2.08
CA LYS A 80 -9.47 -18.50 1.17
C LYS A 80 -9.67 -18.05 -0.28
N THR A 81 -10.72 -17.29 -0.53
CA THR A 81 -11.14 -17.00 -1.92
C THR A 81 -10.11 -16.14 -2.65
N TYR A 82 -9.74 -15.00 -2.08
CA TYR A 82 -8.83 -14.06 -2.71
C TYR A 82 -7.43 -14.65 -2.95
N PRO A 83 -6.74 -15.28 -1.97
CA PRO A 83 -5.44 -15.89 -2.22
C PRO A 83 -5.45 -16.95 -3.32
N SER A 84 -6.52 -17.76 -3.37
CA SER A 84 -6.68 -18.77 -4.42
C SER A 84 -6.80 -18.14 -5.81
N HIS A 85 -7.67 -17.14 -5.96
CA HIS A 85 -7.87 -16.43 -7.23
C HIS A 85 -6.59 -15.70 -7.66
N MET A 86 -5.90 -15.05 -6.72
CA MET A 86 -4.64 -14.36 -7.02
C MET A 86 -3.55 -15.33 -7.45
N LYS A 87 -3.42 -16.49 -6.80
CA LYS A 87 -2.46 -17.52 -7.19
C LYS A 87 -2.70 -18.00 -8.62
N GLU A 88 -3.94 -18.28 -8.97
CA GLU A 88 -4.32 -18.69 -10.32
C GLU A 88 -4.07 -17.58 -11.35
N PHE A 89 -4.51 -16.36 -11.05
CA PHE A 89 -4.32 -15.20 -11.92
C PHE A 89 -2.84 -14.91 -12.18
N VAL A 90 -2.01 -14.87 -11.12
CA VAL A 90 -0.57 -14.65 -11.24
C VAL A 90 0.11 -15.79 -12.01
N GLY A 91 -0.32 -17.04 -11.80
CA GLY A 91 0.18 -18.19 -12.56
C GLY A 91 -0.13 -18.14 -14.06
N ARG A 92 -1.17 -17.40 -14.47
CA ARG A 92 -1.47 -17.15 -15.90
C ARG A 92 -0.66 -16.01 -16.49
N LEU A 93 -0.24 -15.04 -15.68
CA LEU A 93 0.49 -13.86 -16.15
C LEU A 93 2.00 -14.12 -16.34
N PHE A 94 2.58 -15.04 -15.58
CA PHE A 94 4.02 -15.29 -15.59
C PHE A 94 4.32 -16.76 -15.87
N THR A 95 5.31 -17.01 -16.74
CA THR A 95 5.92 -18.35 -16.81
C THR A 95 6.59 -18.68 -15.48
N PRO A 96 6.77 -19.97 -15.13
CA PRO A 96 7.48 -20.37 -13.91
C PRO A 96 8.87 -19.73 -13.79
N GLU A 97 9.58 -19.56 -14.91
CA GLU A 97 10.89 -18.93 -15.00
C GLU A 97 10.81 -17.43 -14.74
N ALA A 98 9.83 -16.73 -15.32
CA ALA A 98 9.59 -15.31 -15.08
C ALA A 98 9.11 -15.04 -13.64
N TYR A 99 8.37 -15.97 -13.05
CA TYR A 99 7.92 -15.90 -11.66
C TYR A 99 9.07 -16.12 -10.66
N LYS A 100 9.98 -17.05 -10.92
CA LYS A 100 11.18 -17.28 -10.09
C LYS A 100 12.24 -16.19 -10.25
N GLY A 101 12.41 -15.65 -11.45
CA GLY A 101 13.35 -14.56 -11.75
C GLY A 101 12.84 -13.18 -11.32
N ARG A 102 11.61 -13.11 -10.81
CA ARG A 102 10.98 -11.86 -10.41
C ARG A 102 11.69 -11.31 -9.17
N LYS A 103 12.42 -10.21 -9.34
CA LYS A 103 12.81 -9.31 -8.24
C LYS A 103 11.60 -8.54 -7.70
N SER A 104 10.39 -9.08 -7.86
CA SER A 104 9.15 -8.36 -7.64
C SER A 104 8.94 -8.13 -6.16
N GLY A 105 9.10 -6.88 -5.76
CA GLY A 105 8.32 -6.38 -4.66
C GLY A 105 6.84 -6.36 -4.98
N SER A 106 6.04 -6.37 -3.92
CA SER A 106 4.62 -6.15 -4.02
C SER A 106 4.37 -4.64 -4.08
N PHE A 107 3.71 -4.19 -5.14
CA PHE A 107 3.29 -2.80 -5.31
C PHE A 107 1.78 -2.69 -5.11
N ALA A 108 1.32 -1.83 -4.21
CA ALA A 108 -0.07 -1.37 -4.20
C ALA A 108 -0.08 0.15 -4.33
N GLY A 109 -0.54 0.64 -5.48
CA GLY A 109 -0.78 2.05 -5.74
C GLY A 109 -2.19 2.45 -5.29
N LEU A 110 -2.29 3.45 -4.44
CA LEU A 110 -3.52 4.03 -3.95
C LEU A 110 -3.61 5.43 -4.49
N ALA A 111 -4.45 5.66 -5.51
CA ALA A 111 -4.82 7.01 -5.91
C ALA A 111 -5.77 7.56 -4.83
N THR A 112 -5.38 8.66 -4.20
CA THR A 112 -6.14 9.24 -3.08
C THR A 112 -6.79 10.52 -3.55
N THR A 113 -8.11 10.61 -3.43
CA THR A 113 -8.78 11.92 -3.28
C THR A 113 -8.54 12.41 -1.84
N SER A 114 -7.99 13.62 -1.69
CA SER A 114 -7.92 14.54 -0.52
C SER A 114 -7.88 14.06 0.95
N SER A 115 -7.80 12.77 1.24
CA SER A 115 -8.12 12.19 2.56
C SER A 115 -6.90 11.69 3.36
N VAL A 116 -5.68 12.00 2.91
CA VAL A 116 -4.45 11.36 3.44
C VAL A 116 -3.49 12.32 4.17
N ASN A 117 -3.84 13.59 4.32
CA ASN A 117 -2.92 14.63 4.81
C ASN A 117 -2.47 14.52 6.29
N ASN A 118 -2.88 13.52 7.08
CA ASN A 118 -2.62 13.45 8.53
C ASN A 118 -2.10 12.11 9.04
N MET A 119 -1.17 11.47 8.34
CA MET A 119 -0.61 10.17 8.80
C MET A 119 0.69 10.25 9.61
N GLY A 120 1.26 11.44 9.83
CA GLY A 120 2.33 11.66 10.82
C GLY A 120 3.70 11.05 10.48
N PHE A 121 4.02 10.82 9.20
CA PHE A 121 5.27 10.18 8.77
C PHE A 121 6.45 11.16 8.63
N LYS A 122 7.65 10.64 8.33
CA LYS A 122 8.86 11.44 8.03
C LYS A 122 9.41 11.06 6.65
N ILE A 123 9.72 12.06 5.83
CA ILE A 123 10.35 11.91 4.51
C ILE A 123 11.81 11.45 4.69
N GLN A 124 12.20 10.42 3.94
CA GLN A 124 13.55 9.86 3.86
C GLN A 124 14.29 10.30 2.59
N GLY A 125 13.56 10.56 1.51
CA GLY A 125 14.13 11.06 0.25
C GLY A 125 13.01 11.53 -0.69
N SER A 126 13.34 12.46 -1.58
CA SER A 126 12.39 13.13 -2.46
C SER A 126 12.94 13.22 -3.87
N ALA A 127 12.08 13.06 -4.86
CA ALA A 127 12.37 13.34 -6.26
C ALA A 127 11.26 14.22 -6.83
N THR A 128 11.63 15.16 -7.71
CA THR A 128 10.65 15.92 -8.50
C THR A 128 10.67 15.38 -9.92
N VAL A 129 9.50 15.05 -10.46
CA VAL A 129 9.38 14.55 -11.83
C VAL A 129 8.57 15.54 -12.68
N PRO A 130 8.96 15.76 -13.95
CA PRO A 130 8.23 16.66 -14.83
C PRO A 130 6.83 16.09 -15.10
N SER A 131 5.81 16.94 -14.93
CA SER A 131 4.44 16.64 -15.34
C SER A 131 4.26 16.89 -16.83
N SER A 132 3.45 16.08 -17.50
CA SER A 132 2.97 16.36 -18.86
C SER A 132 1.83 17.40 -18.88
N ILE A 133 1.39 17.87 -17.72
CA ILE A 133 0.36 18.88 -17.55
C ILE A 133 1.05 20.16 -17.06
N ASP A 134 0.92 21.24 -17.85
CA ASP A 134 1.52 22.54 -17.53
C ASP A 134 1.05 23.07 -16.17
N GLY A 135 1.98 23.60 -15.40
CA GLY A 135 1.71 24.23 -14.09
C GLY A 135 1.59 23.25 -12.92
N ILE A 136 1.73 21.94 -13.13
CA ILE A 136 1.70 20.95 -12.04
C ILE A 136 3.11 20.41 -11.80
N THR A 137 3.59 20.54 -10.55
CA THR A 137 4.84 19.90 -10.11
C THR A 137 4.49 18.63 -9.34
N ILE A 138 5.12 17.51 -9.70
CA ILE A 138 4.93 16.22 -9.05
C ILE A 138 6.14 15.93 -8.18
N HIS A 139 5.92 15.74 -6.88
CA HIS A 139 6.93 15.26 -5.95
C HIS A 139 6.65 13.81 -5.59
N VAL A 140 7.72 13.02 -5.48
CA VAL A 140 7.69 11.62 -5.10
C VAL A 140 8.61 11.44 -3.92
N ASP A 141 8.02 11.09 -2.78
CA ASP A 141 8.69 11.03 -1.48
C ASP A 141 8.69 9.60 -0.95
N ALA A 142 9.85 9.13 -0.51
CA ALA A 142 9.99 7.91 0.27
C ALA A 142 9.86 8.23 1.77
N PHE A 143 9.12 7.40 2.52
CA PHE A 143 8.83 7.60 3.94
C PHE A 143 9.36 6.47 4.82
N THR A 144 9.70 6.82 6.07
CA THR A 144 10.12 5.86 7.12
C THR A 144 9.37 6.09 8.43
N LYS A 145 9.38 5.06 9.29
CA LYS A 145 8.83 5.12 10.65
C LYS A 145 9.58 6.17 11.49
N ARG A 146 8.86 7.00 12.25
CA ARG A 146 9.47 7.88 13.27
C ARG A 146 10.03 7.03 14.43
N PRO A 147 11.19 7.39 15.00
CA PRO A 147 11.75 6.70 16.17
C PRO A 147 10.81 6.76 17.37
#